data_AF-A0A7X7N2T0-F1
#
_entry.id   AF-A0A7X7N2T0-F1
#
_cell.length_a   1.000
_cell.length_b   1.000
_cell.length_c   1.000
_cell.angle_alpha   90.00
_cell.angle_beta   90.00
_cell.angle_gamma   90.00
#
_symmetry.space_group_name_H-M   'P 1'
#
loop_
_entity.id
_entity.type
_entity.pdbx_description
1 polymer ?
#
loop_
_entity_poly.entity_id
_entity_poly.type
_entity_poly.pdbx_seq_one_letter_code
_entity_poly.pdbx_strand_id
1 'polypeptide(L)' 'MSDMSAFDVYCQLDGIVSGSVFLDEPMARHTSFRIGGPAALYIECASVSDITRT' A
#
# COMPACT_ATOMS: atom_id res chain seq x y z
N MET A 1 -6.77 -6.08 22.49
CA MET A 1 -6.84 -5.20 21.31
C MET A 1 -6.22 -6.01 20.20
N SER A 2 -7.01 -6.50 19.24
CA SER A 2 -6.48 -7.32 18.15
C SER A 2 -5.55 -6.45 17.33
N ASP A 3 -4.26 -6.79 17.28
CA ASP A 3 -3.30 -6.11 16.44
C ASP A 3 -3.62 -6.52 14.99
N MET A 4 -3.99 -5.56 14.15
CA MET A 4 -4.35 -5.83 12.76
C MET A 4 -3.06 -5.93 11.96
N SER A 5 -2.85 -7.06 11.29
CA SER A 5 -1.63 -7.26 10.51
C SER A 5 -1.70 -6.48 9.20
N ALA A 6 -0.53 -6.19 8.60
CA ALA A 6 -0.47 -5.60 7.27
C ALA A 6 -1.17 -6.46 6.22
N PHE A 7 -1.17 -7.79 6.41
CA PHE A 7 -1.88 -8.73 5.54
C PHE A 7 -3.40 -8.58 5.66
N ASP A 8 -3.94 -8.36 6.86
CA ASP A 8 -5.38 -8.14 7.05
C ASP A 8 -5.83 -6.86 6.33
N VAL A 9 -5.03 -5.79 6.41
CA VAL A 9 -5.29 -4.53 5.72
C VAL A 9 -5.16 -4.70 4.20
N TYR A 10 -4.17 -5.46 3.73
CA TYR A 10 -4.03 -5.82 2.32
C TYR A 10 -5.31 -6.48 1.80
N CYS A 11 -5.79 -7.53 2.47
CA CYS A 11 -7.01 -8.23 2.05
C CYS A 11 -8.26 -7.34 2.06
N GLN A 12 -8.31 -6.34 2.96
CA GLN A 12 -9.42 -5.39 2.99
C GLN A 12 -9.36 -4.42 1.81
N LEU A 13 -8.18 -3.88 1.51
CA LEU A 13 -8.02 -2.85 0.48
C LEU A 13 -7.99 -3.43 -0.93
N ASP A 14 -7.48 -4.65 -1.08
CA ASP A 14 -7.52 -5.41 -2.32
C ASP A 14 -8.99 -5.66 -2.72
N GLY A 15 -9.42 -5.01 -3.81
CA GLY A 15 -10.81 -5.00 -4.27
C GLY A 15 -11.67 -3.81 -3.83
N ILE A 16 -11.20 -2.96 -2.90
CA ILE A 16 -11.85 -1.67 -2.58
C ILE A 16 -11.29 -0.53 -3.42
N VAL A 17 -9.95 -0.50 -3.56
CA VAL A 17 -9.27 0.47 -4.41
C VAL A 17 -9.28 0.00 -5.85
N SER A 18 -9.37 0.94 -6.79
CA SER A 18 -9.31 0.64 -8.23
C SER A 18 -7.86 0.47 -8.71
N GLY A 19 -6.91 0.96 -7.92
CA GLY A 19 -5.48 0.85 -8.14
C GLY A 19 -4.88 -0.47 -7.66
N SER A 20 -3.56 -0.48 -7.43
CA SER A 20 -2.83 -1.67 -7.00
C SER A 20 -2.40 -1.54 -5.54
N VAL A 21 -2.42 -2.66 -4.82
CA VAL A 21 -1.96 -2.77 -3.43
C VAL A 21 -0.81 -3.79 -3.37
N PHE A 22 0.27 -3.43 -2.70
CA PHE A 22 1.48 -4.24 -2.60
C PHE A 22 1.90 -4.40 -1.14
N LEU A 23 2.27 -5.63 -0.77
CA LEU A 23 2.94 -5.93 0.50
C LEU A 23 4.46 -5.88 0.31
N ASP A 24 5.18 -5.42 1.34
CA ASP A 24 6.65 -5.41 1.40
C ASP A 24 7.34 -4.73 0.20
N GLU A 25 6.72 -3.68 -0.36
CA GLU A 25 7.24 -3.01 -1.57
C GLU A 25 8.48 -2.15 -1.26
N PRO A 26 9.63 -2.37 -1.93
CA PRO A 26 10.86 -1.63 -1.67
C PRO A 26 10.75 -0.14 -2.05
N MET A 27 10.83 0.76 -1.07
CA MET A 27 10.73 2.20 -1.34
C MET A 27 11.92 2.77 -2.11
N ALA A 28 13.06 2.06 -2.16
CA ALA A 28 14.16 2.37 -3.07
C ALA A 28 13.76 2.41 -4.57
N ARG A 29 12.64 1.79 -4.97
CA ARG A 29 12.10 1.88 -6.33
C ARG A 29 11.32 3.18 -6.61
N HIS A 30 10.85 3.82 -5.55
CA HIS A 30 9.88 4.92 -5.61
C HIS A 30 10.47 6.28 -5.16
N THR A 31 11.73 6.31 -4.73
CA THR A 31 12.42 7.53 -4.29
C THR A 31 13.53 7.95 -5.26
N SER A 32 13.70 9.25 -5.48
CA SER A 32 14.72 9.78 -6.42
C SER A 32 16.15 9.39 -6.05
N PHE A 33 16.46 9.25 -4.76
CA PHE A 33 17.76 8.80 -4.27
C PHE A 33 17.93 7.28 -4.28
N ARG A 34 16.87 6.53 -4.58
CA ARG A 34 16.81 5.07 -4.54
C ARG A 34 17.22 4.47 -3.20
N ILE A 35 16.82 5.13 -2.12
CA ILE A 35 17.05 4.70 -0.74
C ILE A 35 15.70 4.52 -0.06
N GLY A 36 15.53 3.42 0.67
CA GLY A 36 14.32 3.12 1.43
C GLY A 36 14.10 1.62 1.55
N GLY A 37 13.74 1.18 2.76
CA GLY A 37 13.36 -0.21 3.03
C GLY A 37 11.97 -0.56 2.47
N PRO A 38 11.50 -1.80 2.70
CA PRO A 38 10.16 -2.21 2.32
C PRO A 38 9.10 -1.48 3.15
N ALA A 39 8.07 -0.98 2.49
CA ALA A 39 6.85 -0.54 3.17
C ALA A 39 5.99 -1.77 3.49
N ALA A 40 5.40 -1.83 4.69
CA ALA A 40 4.49 -2.92 5.04
C ALA A 40 3.29 -3.00 4.08
N LEU A 41 2.84 -1.84 3.59
CA LEU A 41 1.84 -1.73 2.52
C LEU A 41 2.17 -0.51 1.65
N TYR A 42 2.06 -0.66 0.33
CA TYR A 42 2.17 0.41 -0.66
C TYR A 42 0.97 0.37 -1.61
N ILE A 43 0.37 1.54 -1.87
CA ILE A 43 -0.83 1.65 -2.71
C ILE A 43 -0.52 2.60 -3.85
N GLU A 44 -0.66 2.10 -5.07
CA GLU A 44 -0.64 2.92 -6.27
C GLU A 44 -2.09 3.21 -6.68
N CYS A 45 -2.55 4.43 -6.35
CA CYS A 45 -3.92 4.86 -6.66
C CYS A 45 -4.10 5.04 -8.17
N ALA A 46 -5.20 4.52 -8.73
CA ALA A 46 -5.57 4.77 -10.13
C ALA A 46 -6.41 6.06 -10.27
N SER A 47 -7.02 6.51 -9.17
CA SER A 47 -7.93 7.66 -9.16
C SER A 47 -7.92 8.40 -7.83
N VAL A 48 -8.39 9.64 -7.83
CA VAL A 48 -8.56 10.44 -6.59
C VAL A 48 -9.52 9.77 -5.61
N SER A 49 -10.51 9.02 -6.10
CA SER A 49 -11.46 8.30 -5.24
C SER A 49 -10.84 7.15 -4.46
N ASP A 50 -9.67 6.66 -4.84
CA ASP A 50 -8.95 5.63 -4.06
C ASP A 50 -8.38 6.21 -2.77
N ILE A 51 -8.04 7.51 -2.75
CA ILE A 51 -7.43 8.20 -1.59
C ILE A 51 -8.40 8.35 -0.42
N THR A 52 -9.69 8.57 -0.70
CA THR A 52 -10.70 8.76 0.35
C THR A 52 -11.20 7.44 0.94
N ARG A 53 -10.73 6.31 0.41
CA ARG A 53 -11.11 4.94 0.81
C ARG A 53 -10.03 4.24 1.64
N THR A 54 -8.90 4.90 1.89
CA THR A 54 -7.78 4.46 2.72
C THR A 54 -7.73 5.26 4.02
#